data_AF-A0A346Y5T4-F1
#
_entry.id   AF-A0A346Y5T4-F1
#
_cell.length_a   1.000
_cell.length_b   1.000
_cell.length_c   1.000
_cell.angle_alpha   90.00
_cell.angle_beta   90.00
_cell.angle_gamma   90.00
#
_symmetry.space_group_name_H-M   'P 1'
#
loop_
_entity.id
_entity.type
_entity.pdbx_description
1 polymer ?
#
loop_
_entity_poly.entity_id
_entity_poly.type
_entity_poly.pdbx_seq_one_letter_code
_entity_poly.pdbx_strand_id
1 'polypeptide(L)'
;MPHPTHHLIADAYTGNGATLDETAAFAGTDPTGVRSALFDRGHPQRVGSDDPLSYQWLLPMRARRRVTVRELARLRHTSHAVVRTQLLRHRLDAHDPHAPPIDRADLAALLNAGATPQQASEHLPGRPPADRVREWADRYRLPDPAPVMLDPDGVLDAVIGGADLVSVMHATRLGPAELLHRTDDDLLDEAIARRTDLIDAVYGGPARINQQLRHREIDELKPYGPAGKDAIAQAGPLGITAAAITVRLFDCRSGAPPRHAGIPRRLTRQDPTEILDVDDVRDLLATGWRTVDIAALHATDPDATRRWVDRHGLSEQTPGLRRYTDVLTPEFLAERFADPTASYASVAAEVGAARKSVIRYARRHGITPTTWADVLTPQFLTRMVDAGLSATDIAAKTGASRSTVERHLAALDD
;
A
#
# COMPACT_ATOMS: atom_id res chain seq x y z
N MET A 1 21.63 23.13 50.82
CA MET A 1 22.13 21.75 51.05
C MET A 1 21.04 20.79 50.60
N PRO A 2 21.35 19.74 49.82
CA PRO A 2 20.34 18.79 49.36
C PRO A 2 19.73 18.05 50.56
N HIS A 3 18.41 17.88 50.56
CA HIS A 3 17.69 17.15 51.61
C HIS A 3 18.20 15.70 51.65
N PRO A 4 18.48 15.11 52.84
CA PRO A 4 19.09 13.78 52.98
C PRO A 4 18.29 12.67 52.27
N THR A 5 17.00 12.89 52.04
CA THR A 5 16.09 11.99 51.34
C THR A 5 16.35 11.87 49.83
N HIS A 6 17.04 12.82 49.19
CA HIS A 6 17.20 12.80 47.74
C HIS A 6 18.14 11.69 47.22
N HIS A 7 19.12 11.25 48.03
CA HIS A 7 20.02 10.15 47.60
C HIS A 7 19.27 8.80 47.62
N LEU A 8 18.42 8.61 48.64
CA LEU A 8 17.57 7.42 48.77
C LEU A 8 16.56 7.31 47.62
N ILE A 9 16.04 8.45 47.13
CA ILE A 9 15.16 8.50 45.95
C ILE A 9 15.88 7.98 44.70
N ALA A 10 17.11 8.43 44.46
CA ALA A 10 17.87 8.03 43.28
C ALA A 10 18.27 6.55 43.33
N ASP A 11 18.73 6.06 44.49
CA ASP A 11 19.14 4.66 44.66
C ASP A 11 17.95 3.70 44.55
N ALA A 12 16.80 4.04 45.14
CA ALA A 12 15.58 3.23 45.01
C ALA A 12 15.11 3.15 43.56
N TYR A 13 15.13 4.27 42.82
CA TYR A 13 14.64 4.35 41.45
C TYR A 13 15.61 3.72 40.43
N THR A 14 16.91 3.94 40.58
CA THR A 14 17.91 3.47 39.62
C THR A 14 18.43 2.08 39.93
N GLY A 15 18.65 1.76 41.22
CA GLY A 15 19.24 0.49 41.67
C GLY A 15 18.23 -0.66 41.77
N ASN A 16 17.04 -0.41 42.33
CA ASN A 16 16.09 -1.49 42.66
C ASN A 16 14.98 -1.69 41.62
N GLY A 17 14.89 -0.79 40.63
CA GLY A 17 13.86 -0.85 39.62
C GLY A 17 12.45 -0.46 40.07
N ALA A 18 12.34 0.24 41.20
CA ALA A 18 11.08 0.75 41.71
C ALA A 18 10.45 1.73 40.70
N THR A 19 9.13 1.67 40.59
CA THR A 19 8.31 2.64 39.86
C THR A 19 8.33 4.01 40.54
N LEU A 20 7.85 5.06 39.87
CA LEU A 20 7.74 6.40 40.46
C LEU A 20 6.85 6.39 41.71
N ASP A 21 5.76 5.63 41.68
CA ASP A 21 4.80 5.55 42.79
C ASP A 21 5.38 4.78 43.99
N GLU A 22 6.10 3.68 43.75
CA GLU A 22 6.81 2.95 44.81
C GLU A 22 7.93 3.78 45.43
N THR A 23 8.66 4.54 44.61
CA THR A 23 9.71 5.45 45.08
C THR A 23 9.12 6.61 45.88
N ALA A 24 7.95 7.11 45.46
CA ALA A 24 7.23 8.18 46.15
C ALA A 24 6.71 7.70 47.51
N ALA A 25 6.10 6.52 47.56
CA ALA A 25 5.67 5.88 48.80
C ALA A 25 6.85 5.63 49.76
N PHE A 26 7.99 5.16 49.25
CA PHE A 26 9.19 4.95 50.05
C PHE A 26 9.79 6.25 50.59
N ALA A 27 9.81 7.31 49.79
CA ALA A 27 10.39 8.60 50.16
C ALA A 27 9.44 9.50 50.97
N GLY A 28 8.19 9.07 51.21
CA GLY A 28 7.18 9.86 51.91
C GLY A 28 6.82 11.15 51.15
N THR A 29 6.82 11.11 49.83
CA THR A 29 6.50 12.25 48.95
C THR A 29 5.53 11.82 47.85
N ASP A 30 5.05 12.74 47.03
CA ASP A 30 4.24 12.42 45.88
C ASP A 30 5.12 12.13 44.63
N PRO A 31 4.60 11.42 43.61
CA PRO A 31 5.36 11.10 42.40
C PRO A 31 5.95 12.31 41.66
N THR A 32 5.35 13.50 41.80
CA THR A 32 5.87 14.75 41.22
C THR A 32 7.15 15.20 41.95
N GLY A 33 7.17 15.07 43.28
CA GLY A 33 8.36 15.31 44.11
C GLY A 33 9.53 14.41 43.71
N VAL A 34 9.27 13.12 43.49
CA VAL A 34 10.27 12.16 42.97
C VAL A 34 10.76 12.57 41.57
N ARG A 35 9.85 12.91 40.65
CA ARG A 35 10.23 13.36 39.30
C ARG A 35 11.12 14.59 39.32
N SER A 36 10.81 15.58 40.16
CA SER A 36 11.61 16.80 40.26
C SER A 36 13.01 16.48 40.80
N ALA A 37 13.10 15.66 41.85
CA ALA A 37 14.38 15.25 42.44
C ALA A 37 15.27 14.45 41.48
N LEU A 38 14.69 13.59 40.63
CA LEU A 38 15.42 12.84 39.60
C LEU A 38 15.88 13.75 38.45
N PHE A 39 15.04 14.70 38.04
CA PHE A 39 15.36 15.68 36.99
C PHE A 39 16.51 16.60 37.40
N ASP A 40 16.48 17.12 38.63
CA ASP A 40 17.53 18.00 39.17
C ASP A 40 18.91 17.30 39.23
N ARG A 41 18.94 15.97 39.20
CA ARG A 41 20.15 15.14 39.21
C ARG A 41 20.51 14.51 37.86
N GLY A 42 19.74 14.80 36.82
CA GLY A 42 20.00 14.26 35.48
C GLY A 42 19.81 12.75 35.37
N HIS A 43 19.03 12.12 36.27
CA HIS A 43 18.69 10.71 36.13
C HIS A 43 17.60 10.54 35.05
N PRO A 44 17.79 9.65 34.07
CA PRO A 44 16.78 9.39 33.04
C PRO A 44 15.55 8.75 33.67
N GLN A 45 14.36 9.29 33.36
CA GLN A 45 13.10 8.66 33.78
C GLN A 45 12.92 7.32 33.07
N ARG A 46 12.64 6.26 33.83
CA ARG A 46 12.14 4.97 33.33
C ARG A 46 10.76 5.21 32.71
N VAL A 47 10.59 4.70 31.50
CA VAL A 47 9.41 4.93 30.68
C VAL A 47 8.21 4.17 31.27
N GLY A 48 7.38 4.87 32.05
CA GLY A 48 6.00 4.48 32.39
C GLY A 48 5.00 5.07 31.37
N SER A 49 3.80 4.50 31.31
CA SER A 49 2.81 4.61 30.22
C SER A 49 2.22 6.00 29.91
N ASP A 50 2.66 7.08 30.56
CA ASP A 50 2.09 8.40 30.34
C ASP A 50 3.01 9.28 29.48
N ASP A 51 2.74 9.18 28.18
CA ASP A 51 3.18 9.96 27.02
C ASP A 51 4.58 10.64 27.08
N PRO A 52 5.65 9.92 26.68
CA PRO A 52 7.03 10.44 26.66
C PRO A 52 7.27 11.57 25.63
N LEU A 53 6.25 11.95 24.86
CA LEU A 53 6.34 12.92 23.78
C LEU A 53 5.17 13.92 23.79
N SER A 54 4.74 14.36 24.98
CA SER A 54 3.67 15.34 25.07
C SER A 54 3.93 16.56 24.16
N TYR A 55 2.90 16.94 23.41
CA TYR A 55 2.90 18.06 22.47
C TYR A 55 3.45 19.37 23.07
N GLN A 56 3.16 19.60 24.36
CA GLN A 56 3.62 20.76 25.12
C GLN A 56 5.15 20.87 25.19
N TRP A 57 5.87 19.75 25.06
CA TRP A 57 7.32 19.73 25.02
C TRP A 57 7.90 19.78 23.59
N LEU A 58 7.29 19.04 22.65
CA LEU A 58 7.83 18.90 21.29
C LEU A 58 7.82 20.20 20.48
N LEU A 59 6.74 20.98 20.58
CA LEU A 59 6.61 22.20 19.78
C LEU A 59 7.53 23.34 20.20
N PRO A 60 7.64 23.72 21.49
CA PRO A 60 8.56 24.77 21.90
C PRO A 60 10.02 24.41 21.60
N MET A 61 10.39 23.13 21.72
CA MET A 61 11.76 22.68 21.44
C MET A 61 12.09 22.77 19.95
N ARG A 62 11.16 22.37 19.06
CA ARG A 62 11.36 22.50 17.61
C ARG A 62 11.35 23.96 17.17
N ALA A 63 10.45 24.78 17.70
CA ALA A 63 10.28 26.18 17.31
C ALA A 63 11.39 27.10 17.82
N ARG A 64 11.86 26.93 19.08
CA ARG A 64 12.84 27.84 19.69
C ARG A 64 14.29 27.52 19.35
N ARG A 65 14.61 26.26 19.00
CA ARG A 65 16.00 25.80 18.92
C ARG A 65 16.39 25.17 17.57
N ARG A 66 15.50 25.17 16.56
CA ARG A 66 15.74 24.51 15.25
C ARG A 66 16.27 23.07 15.40
N VAL A 67 15.81 22.37 16.44
CA VAL A 67 16.29 21.04 16.80
C VAL A 67 15.74 20.03 15.80
N THR A 68 16.63 19.22 15.22
CA THR A 68 16.26 18.16 14.29
C THR A 68 15.47 17.07 15.02
N VAL A 69 14.68 16.28 14.29
CA VAL A 69 13.92 15.15 14.89
C VAL A 69 14.87 14.12 15.53
N ARG A 70 16.07 13.96 14.97
CA ARG A 70 17.14 13.12 15.53
C ARG A 70 17.67 13.65 16.86
N GLU A 71 17.85 14.95 16.98
CA GLU A 71 18.24 15.56 18.25
C GLU A 71 17.12 15.50 19.29
N LEU A 72 15.86 15.68 18.90
CA LEU A 72 14.71 15.46 19.79
C LEU A 72 14.65 14.01 20.29
N ALA A 73 14.91 13.05 19.40
CA ALA A 73 15.00 11.63 19.73
C ALA A 73 16.14 11.35 20.73
N ARG A 74 17.32 11.95 20.51
CA ARG A 74 18.46 11.86 21.45
C ARG A 74 18.15 12.48 22.81
N LEU A 75 17.57 13.69 22.83
CA LEU A 75 17.19 14.40 24.06
C LEU A 75 16.16 13.65 24.90
N ARG A 76 15.38 12.76 24.28
CA ARG A 76 14.36 11.94 24.94
C ARG A 76 14.71 10.46 25.05
N HIS A 77 15.93 10.08 24.67
CA HIS A 77 16.36 8.68 24.63
C HIS A 77 15.32 7.76 23.94
N THR A 78 14.67 8.25 22.89
CA THR A 78 13.65 7.52 22.14
C THR A 78 14.07 7.40 20.67
N SER A 79 13.33 6.61 19.89
CA SER A 79 13.65 6.42 18.47
C SER A 79 13.19 7.61 17.64
N HIS A 80 13.90 7.87 16.54
CA HIS A 80 13.52 8.87 15.54
C HIS A 80 12.09 8.62 15.03
N ALA A 81 11.72 7.35 14.80
CA ALA A 81 10.39 6.97 14.35
C ALA A 81 9.29 7.40 15.33
N VAL A 82 9.51 7.23 16.64
CA VAL A 82 8.52 7.57 17.67
C VAL A 82 8.30 9.09 17.75
N VAL A 83 9.37 9.90 17.64
CA VAL A 83 9.25 11.37 17.56
C VAL A 83 8.52 11.81 16.29
N ARG A 84 8.85 11.20 15.15
CA ARG A 84 8.23 11.53 13.84
C ARG A 84 6.74 11.19 13.83
N THR A 85 6.35 10.02 14.33
CA THR A 85 4.95 9.60 14.42
C THR A 85 4.14 10.55 15.29
N GLN A 86 4.68 10.99 16.43
CA GLN A 86 3.95 11.94 17.30
C GLN A 86 3.84 13.34 16.69
N LEU A 87 4.88 13.83 16.01
CA LEU A 87 4.79 15.10 15.28
C LEU A 87 3.78 15.04 14.13
N LEU A 88 3.67 13.89 13.44
CA LEU A 88 2.68 13.68 12.37
C LEU A 88 1.26 13.58 12.93
N ARG A 89 1.06 12.78 13.99
CA ARG A 89 -0.23 12.65 14.67
C ARG A 89 -0.75 14.01 15.12
N HIS A 90 0.10 14.83 15.71
CA HIS A 90 -0.29 16.17 16.14
C HIS A 90 -0.47 17.18 15.01
N ARG A 91 0.22 17.05 13.88
CA ARG A 91 -0.05 17.88 12.70
C ARG A 91 -1.46 17.60 12.14
N LEU A 92 -1.93 16.37 12.29
CA LEU A 92 -3.30 15.97 11.93
C LEU A 92 -4.32 16.49 12.96
N ASP A 93 -3.97 16.52 14.25
CA ASP A 93 -4.85 17.02 15.32
C ASP A 93 -4.92 18.56 15.43
N ALA A 94 -3.91 19.29 14.94
CA ALA A 94 -3.80 20.74 15.08
C ALA A 94 -4.72 21.55 14.12
N HIS A 95 -5.62 20.92 13.39
CA HIS A 95 -6.62 21.60 12.57
C HIS A 95 -8.03 21.46 13.19
N ASP A 96 -8.27 22.41 14.09
CA ASP A 96 -9.47 22.73 14.88
C ASP A 96 -9.79 21.78 16.07
N PRO A 97 -9.30 22.10 17.29
CA PRO A 97 -9.61 21.36 18.51
C PRO A 97 -11.04 21.57 19.04
N HIS A 98 -11.87 22.37 18.35
CA HIS A 98 -13.25 22.66 18.75
C HIS A 98 -14.31 22.12 17.79
N ALA A 99 -13.92 21.44 16.70
CA ALA A 99 -14.90 20.78 15.84
C ALA A 99 -15.53 19.59 16.60
N PRO A 100 -16.85 19.57 16.84
CA PRO A 100 -17.49 18.46 17.52
C PRO A 100 -17.27 17.17 16.72
N PRO A 101 -17.08 16.01 17.38
CA PRO A 101 -16.98 14.74 16.68
C PRO A 101 -18.28 14.53 15.91
N ILE A 102 -18.17 14.39 14.59
CA ILE A 102 -19.32 14.10 13.74
C ILE A 102 -19.80 12.69 14.04
N ASP A 103 -21.10 12.54 14.27
CA ASP A 103 -21.71 11.24 14.42
C ASP A 103 -21.59 10.48 13.09
N ARG A 104 -21.02 9.28 13.16
CA ARG A 104 -20.92 8.35 12.03
C ARG A 104 -22.29 8.11 11.39
N ALA A 105 -23.35 8.10 12.18
CA ALA A 105 -24.71 7.88 11.69
C ALA A 105 -25.18 9.01 10.75
N ASP A 106 -24.88 10.26 11.08
CA ASP A 106 -25.27 11.43 10.28
C ASP A 106 -24.52 11.48 8.95
N LEU A 107 -23.22 11.21 8.98
CA LEU A 107 -22.41 11.13 7.76
C LEU A 107 -22.85 9.95 6.87
N ALA A 108 -23.15 8.79 7.47
CA ALA A 108 -23.65 7.64 6.73
C ALA A 108 -25.02 7.91 6.09
N ALA A 109 -25.93 8.60 6.79
CA ALA A 109 -27.24 8.95 6.26
C ALA A 109 -27.14 9.87 5.03
N LEU A 110 -26.26 10.88 5.09
CA LEU A 110 -26.03 11.81 3.97
C LEU A 110 -25.43 11.10 2.75
N LEU A 111 -24.39 10.28 2.94
CA LEU A 111 -23.75 9.57 1.82
C LEU A 111 -24.67 8.49 1.21
N ASN A 112 -25.44 7.77 2.03
CA ASN A 112 -26.43 6.79 1.54
C ASN A 112 -27.60 7.46 0.79
N ALA A 113 -27.90 8.72 1.09
CA ALA A 113 -28.86 9.53 0.32
C ALA A 113 -28.27 10.07 -1.01
N GLY A 114 -27.05 9.68 -1.37
CA GLY A 114 -26.37 10.11 -2.59
C GLY A 114 -25.72 11.50 -2.50
N ALA A 115 -25.59 12.07 -1.30
CA ALA A 115 -24.90 13.35 -1.14
C ALA A 115 -23.40 13.18 -1.45
N THR A 116 -22.88 14.04 -2.31
CA THR A 116 -21.44 14.17 -2.50
C THR A 116 -20.75 14.70 -1.22
N PRO A 117 -19.44 14.50 -1.04
CA PRO A 117 -18.72 15.07 0.10
C PRO A 117 -18.87 16.59 0.27
N GLN A 118 -19.08 17.31 -0.84
CA GLN A 118 -19.36 18.75 -0.85
C GLN A 118 -20.75 19.06 -0.24
N GLN A 119 -21.78 18.31 -0.65
CA GLN A 119 -23.14 18.47 -0.13
C GLN A 119 -23.23 18.02 1.34
N ALA A 120 -22.58 16.91 1.69
CA ALA A 120 -22.52 16.46 3.07
C ALA A 120 -21.81 17.49 3.97
N SER A 121 -20.75 18.15 3.47
CA SER A 121 -20.09 19.28 4.15
C SER A 121 -21.07 20.42 4.49
N GLU A 122 -22.00 20.75 3.61
CA GLU A 122 -22.97 21.83 3.85
C GLU A 122 -24.01 21.49 4.94
N HIS A 123 -24.30 20.20 5.12
CA HIS A 123 -25.30 19.69 6.05
C HIS A 123 -24.74 19.27 7.42
N LEU A 124 -23.43 19.03 7.52
CA LEU A 124 -22.79 18.62 8.76
C LEU A 124 -22.51 19.81 9.70
N PRO A 125 -22.61 19.61 11.03
CA PRO A 125 -22.25 20.63 12.00
C PRO A 125 -20.81 21.13 11.80
N GLY A 126 -20.63 22.45 11.79
CA GLY A 126 -19.31 23.06 11.61
C GLY A 126 -18.84 23.19 10.17
N ARG A 127 -19.63 22.76 9.18
CA ARG A 127 -19.35 22.86 7.73
C ARG A 127 -17.90 22.46 7.36
N PRO A 128 -17.51 21.23 7.70
CA PRO A 128 -16.14 20.76 7.50
C PRO A 128 -15.81 20.70 6.00
N PRO A 129 -14.56 21.00 5.58
CA PRO A 129 -14.19 20.95 4.16
C PRO A 129 -14.50 19.57 3.51
N ALA A 130 -14.87 19.57 2.23
CA ALA A 130 -15.25 18.35 1.50
C ALA A 130 -14.18 17.24 1.55
N ASP A 131 -12.88 17.60 1.55
CA ASP A 131 -11.79 16.63 1.67
C ASP A 131 -11.77 15.94 3.03
N ARG A 132 -12.17 16.65 4.09
CA ARG A 132 -12.30 16.09 5.45
C ARG A 132 -13.51 15.15 5.56
N VAL A 133 -14.60 15.49 4.87
CA VAL A 133 -15.76 14.60 4.74
C VAL A 133 -15.39 13.30 4.02
N ARG A 134 -14.58 13.38 2.97
CA ARG A 134 -14.04 12.22 2.26
C ARG A 134 -13.13 11.37 3.15
N GLU A 135 -12.22 12.00 3.88
CA GLU A 135 -11.35 11.31 4.84
C GLU A 135 -12.15 10.57 5.94
N TRP A 136 -13.23 11.17 6.45
CA TRP A 136 -14.10 10.50 7.41
C TRP A 136 -14.87 9.34 6.78
N ALA A 137 -15.37 9.47 5.55
CA ALA A 137 -16.03 8.39 4.83
C ALA A 137 -15.11 7.17 4.68
N ASP A 138 -13.85 7.39 4.27
CA ASP A 138 -12.82 6.37 4.15
C ASP A 138 -12.51 5.71 5.50
N ARG A 139 -12.34 6.53 6.54
CA ARG A 139 -12.06 6.08 7.91
C ARG A 139 -13.17 5.19 8.46
N TYR A 140 -14.43 5.52 8.17
CA TYR A 140 -15.60 4.76 8.62
C TYR A 140 -16.01 3.63 7.66
N ARG A 141 -15.29 3.45 6.54
CA ARG A 141 -15.61 2.49 5.47
C ARG A 141 -17.04 2.65 4.96
N LEU A 142 -17.49 3.88 4.81
CA LEU A 142 -18.79 4.19 4.23
C LEU A 142 -18.70 4.04 2.70
N PRO A 143 -19.78 3.60 2.02
CA PRO A 143 -19.77 3.47 0.57
C PRO A 143 -19.47 4.84 -0.06
N ASP A 144 -18.53 4.87 -1.00
CA ASP A 144 -18.27 6.05 -1.82
C ASP A 144 -19.54 6.34 -2.62
N PRO A 145 -20.12 7.55 -2.55
CA PRO A 145 -21.26 7.89 -3.39
C PRO A 145 -20.78 7.86 -4.85
N ALA A 146 -20.98 6.73 -5.52
CA ALA A 146 -20.66 6.61 -6.92
C ALA A 146 -21.40 7.74 -7.66
N PRO A 147 -20.70 8.54 -8.48
CA PRO A 147 -21.40 9.47 -9.33
C PRO A 147 -22.36 8.63 -10.18
N VAL A 148 -23.66 8.94 -10.10
CA VAL A 148 -24.63 8.42 -11.07
C VAL A 148 -24.26 9.04 -12.42
N MET A 149 -23.32 8.39 -13.10
CA MET A 149 -23.12 8.56 -14.53
C MET A 149 -24.33 7.89 -15.17
N LEU A 150 -25.26 8.70 -15.67
CA LEU A 150 -26.28 8.22 -16.59
C LEU A 150 -25.54 7.64 -17.79
N ASP A 151 -25.60 6.31 -17.91
CA ASP A 151 -25.24 5.60 -19.12
C ASP A 151 -26.16 6.09 -20.25
N PRO A 152 -25.64 6.74 -21.30
CA PRO A 152 -26.46 7.22 -22.40
C PRO A 152 -27.26 6.10 -23.08
N ASP A 153 -26.74 4.87 -23.04
CA ASP A 153 -27.40 3.69 -23.60
C ASP A 153 -28.50 3.17 -22.65
N GLY A 154 -28.30 3.32 -21.33
CA GLY A 154 -29.31 3.01 -20.31
C GLY A 154 -30.51 3.97 -20.31
N VAL A 155 -30.33 5.22 -20.76
CA VAL A 155 -31.42 6.19 -20.95
C VAL A 155 -32.27 5.82 -22.18
N LEU A 156 -31.65 5.34 -23.26
CA LEU A 156 -32.34 4.91 -24.47
C LEU A 156 -33.13 3.61 -24.21
N ASP A 157 -32.54 2.66 -23.49
CA ASP A 157 -33.20 1.42 -23.07
C ASP A 157 -34.36 1.69 -22.09
N ALA A 158 -34.26 2.72 -21.24
CA ALA A 158 -35.34 3.12 -20.34
C ALA A 158 -36.53 3.76 -21.08
N VAL A 159 -36.27 4.57 -22.11
CA VAL A 159 -37.32 5.20 -22.93
C VAL A 159 -38.00 4.18 -23.85
N ILE A 160 -37.24 3.29 -24.49
CA ILE A 160 -37.77 2.25 -25.38
C ILE A 160 -38.42 1.09 -24.59
N GLY A 161 -37.95 0.82 -23.37
CA GLY A 161 -38.41 -0.28 -22.51
C GLY A 161 -39.60 0.04 -21.60
N GLY A 162 -40.19 1.23 -21.67
CA GLY A 162 -41.34 1.63 -20.85
C GLY A 162 -41.00 1.87 -19.38
N ALA A 163 -39.94 2.65 -19.10
CA ALA A 163 -39.57 3.03 -17.74
C ALA A 163 -40.56 4.02 -17.09
N ASP A 164 -40.52 4.07 -15.76
CA ASP A 164 -41.34 4.99 -14.96
C ASP A 164 -40.94 6.47 -15.19
N LEU A 165 -41.97 7.33 -15.16
CA LEU A 165 -41.95 8.78 -15.37
C LEU A 165 -40.79 9.51 -14.68
N VAL A 166 -40.37 9.06 -13.49
CA VAL A 166 -39.27 9.67 -12.72
C VAL A 166 -37.91 9.55 -13.43
N SER A 167 -37.68 8.44 -14.14
CA SER A 167 -36.43 8.21 -14.87
C SER A 167 -36.35 9.09 -16.12
N VAL A 168 -37.48 9.28 -16.80
CA VAL A 168 -37.60 10.15 -17.99
C VAL A 168 -37.44 11.62 -17.61
N MET A 169 -38.03 12.04 -16.49
CA MET A 169 -37.86 13.39 -15.95
C MET A 169 -36.41 13.70 -15.59
N HIS A 170 -35.70 12.76 -14.98
CA HIS A 170 -34.29 12.96 -14.59
C HIS A 170 -33.35 13.08 -15.79
N ALA A 171 -33.59 12.30 -16.85
CA ALA A 171 -32.77 12.34 -18.06
C ALA A 171 -33.00 13.62 -18.89
N THR A 172 -34.24 14.09 -18.97
CA THR A 172 -34.60 15.25 -19.83
C THR A 172 -34.54 16.59 -19.09
N ARG A 173 -34.62 16.58 -17.76
CA ARG A 173 -34.81 17.74 -16.87
C ARG A 173 -36.10 18.53 -17.10
N LEU A 174 -37.09 17.91 -17.75
CA LEU A 174 -38.41 18.52 -17.96
C LEU A 174 -39.31 18.31 -16.75
N GLY A 175 -40.18 19.28 -16.47
CA GLY A 175 -41.22 19.14 -15.45
C GLY A 175 -42.34 18.18 -15.88
N PRO A 176 -43.13 17.61 -14.94
CA PRO A 176 -44.20 16.67 -15.28
C PRO A 176 -45.22 17.22 -16.28
N ALA A 177 -45.50 18.52 -16.20
CA ALA A 177 -46.44 19.22 -17.08
C ALA A 177 -45.92 19.41 -18.51
N GLU A 178 -44.61 19.51 -18.69
CA GLU A 178 -43.99 19.66 -20.03
C GLU A 178 -43.90 18.31 -20.74
N LEU A 179 -43.72 17.21 -19.99
CA LEU A 179 -43.71 15.85 -20.51
C LEU A 179 -45.08 15.36 -21.00
N LEU A 180 -46.18 15.83 -20.39
CA LEU A 180 -47.54 15.47 -20.79
C LEU A 180 -47.96 16.00 -22.18
N HIS A 181 -47.21 16.94 -22.75
CA HIS A 181 -47.55 17.62 -24.00
C HIS A 181 -46.58 17.33 -25.15
N ARG A 182 -45.63 16.42 -24.97
CA ARG A 182 -44.66 16.06 -26.00
C ARG A 182 -44.86 14.63 -26.47
N THR A 183 -44.61 14.41 -27.76
CA THR A 183 -44.59 13.07 -28.34
C THR A 183 -43.25 12.41 -28.11
N ASP A 184 -43.22 11.07 -28.16
CA ASP A 184 -41.98 10.30 -27.99
C ASP A 184 -40.89 10.70 -29.02
N ASP A 185 -41.31 11.10 -30.22
CA ASP A 185 -40.43 11.58 -31.29
C ASP A 185 -39.78 12.93 -30.94
N ASP A 186 -40.51 13.85 -30.30
CA ASP A 186 -39.99 15.15 -29.86
C ASP A 186 -38.90 15.01 -28.79
N LEU A 187 -39.03 13.99 -27.92
CA LEU A 187 -38.06 13.70 -26.87
C LEU A 187 -36.80 13.02 -27.42
N LEU A 188 -36.95 12.17 -28.43
CA LEU A 188 -35.85 11.50 -29.10
C LEU A 188 -34.99 12.48 -29.91
N ASP A 189 -35.61 13.39 -30.66
CA ASP A 189 -34.90 14.41 -31.44
C ASP A 189 -34.11 15.38 -30.55
N GLU A 190 -34.66 15.77 -29.40
CA GLU A 190 -33.96 16.64 -28.46
C GLU A 190 -32.78 15.92 -27.76
N ALA A 191 -32.92 14.62 -27.46
CA ALA A 191 -31.82 13.82 -26.91
C ALA A 191 -30.67 13.67 -27.91
N ILE A 192 -30.99 13.46 -29.20
CA ILE A 192 -30.01 13.37 -30.29
C ILE A 192 -29.30 14.71 -30.51
N ALA A 193 -30.03 15.83 -30.50
CA ALA A 193 -29.46 17.17 -30.62
C ALA A 193 -28.48 17.46 -29.48
N ARG A 194 -28.87 17.21 -28.22
CA ARG A 194 -28.00 17.45 -27.05
C ARG A 194 -26.75 16.56 -27.03
N ARG A 195 -26.87 15.30 -27.47
CA ARG A 195 -25.71 14.41 -27.62
C ARG A 195 -24.72 14.97 -28.63
N THR A 196 -25.22 15.52 -29.73
CA THR A 196 -24.41 16.12 -30.79
C THR A 196 -23.69 17.37 -30.30
N ASP A 197 -24.38 18.26 -29.58
CA ASP A 197 -23.78 19.46 -28.98
C ASP A 197 -22.71 19.14 -27.94
N LEU A 198 -22.93 18.10 -27.13
CA LEU A 198 -21.97 17.65 -26.13
C LEU A 198 -20.70 17.07 -26.78
N ILE A 199 -20.85 16.34 -27.87
CA ILE A 199 -19.73 15.80 -28.66
C ILE A 199 -18.93 16.94 -29.30
N ASP A 200 -19.61 17.95 -29.83
CA ASP A 200 -18.95 19.13 -30.42
C ASP A 200 -18.21 19.97 -29.36
N ALA A 201 -18.81 20.17 -28.19
CA ALA A 201 -18.22 20.94 -27.10
C ALA A 201 -16.98 20.28 -26.49
N VAL A 202 -16.98 18.94 -26.36
CA VAL A 202 -15.89 18.20 -25.72
C VAL A 202 -14.77 17.84 -26.71
N TYR A 203 -15.10 17.60 -27.98
CA TYR A 203 -14.17 17.01 -28.94
C TYR A 203 -13.96 17.84 -30.22
N GLY A 204 -14.60 18.99 -30.35
CA GLY A 204 -14.33 19.96 -31.42
C GLY A 204 -14.76 19.51 -32.82
N GLY A 205 -15.81 18.69 -32.91
CA GLY A 205 -16.44 18.28 -34.17
C GLY A 205 -16.10 16.85 -34.63
N PRO A 206 -17.03 16.13 -35.29
CA PRO A 206 -16.84 14.76 -35.78
C PRO A 206 -15.67 14.61 -36.77
N ALA A 207 -15.36 15.66 -37.53
CA ALA A 207 -14.28 15.66 -38.51
C ALA A 207 -12.88 15.61 -37.87
N ARG A 208 -12.71 16.26 -36.71
CA ARG A 208 -11.43 16.32 -35.99
C ARG A 208 -11.14 15.02 -35.24
N ILE A 209 -12.19 14.40 -34.70
CA ILE A 209 -12.17 13.06 -34.09
C ILE A 209 -11.73 12.01 -35.12
N ASN A 210 -12.34 12.03 -36.31
CA ASN A 210 -12.01 11.08 -37.38
C ASN A 210 -10.58 11.22 -37.92
N GLN A 211 -9.98 12.41 -37.89
CA GLN A 211 -8.61 12.61 -38.36
C GLN A 211 -7.57 12.17 -37.32
N GLN A 212 -7.85 12.35 -36.02
CA GLN A 212 -6.95 11.98 -34.92
C GLN A 212 -6.98 10.48 -34.60
N LEU A 213 -8.14 9.84 -34.70
CA LEU A 213 -8.27 8.39 -34.46
C LEU A 213 -7.60 7.57 -35.58
N ARG A 214 -7.72 8.01 -36.84
CA ARG A 214 -7.11 7.31 -38.01
C ARG A 214 -5.61 7.08 -37.88
N HIS A 215 -4.84 8.03 -37.36
CA HIS A 215 -3.38 7.86 -37.28
C HIS A 215 -2.97 6.88 -36.17
N ARG A 216 -3.67 6.93 -35.03
CA ARG A 216 -3.32 6.14 -33.86
C ARG A 216 -3.73 4.67 -34.00
N GLU A 217 -4.91 4.43 -34.56
CA GLU A 217 -5.45 3.07 -34.72
C GLU A 217 -4.76 2.29 -35.85
N ILE A 218 -4.32 2.96 -36.92
CA ILE A 218 -3.53 2.34 -38.00
C ILE A 218 -2.15 1.89 -37.48
N ASP A 219 -1.52 2.67 -36.61
CA ASP A 219 -0.22 2.30 -36.02
C ASP A 219 -0.34 1.14 -35.01
N GLU A 220 -1.46 1.06 -34.28
CA GLU A 220 -1.74 -0.04 -33.35
C GLU A 220 -2.04 -1.37 -34.08
N LEU A 221 -2.50 -1.34 -35.34
CA LEU A 221 -2.82 -2.54 -36.12
C LEU A 221 -1.64 -3.11 -36.93
N LYS A 222 -0.55 -2.37 -37.11
CA LYS A 222 0.67 -2.80 -37.83
C LYS A 222 1.33 -4.10 -37.31
N PRO A 223 1.35 -4.41 -36.00
CA PRO A 223 1.98 -5.64 -35.49
C PRO A 223 1.27 -6.94 -35.88
N TYR A 224 0.00 -6.88 -36.32
CA TYR A 224 -0.84 -8.06 -36.54
C TYR A 224 -0.72 -8.69 -37.94
N GLY A 225 0.28 -8.27 -38.73
CA GLY A 225 0.62 -8.94 -40.00
C GLY A 225 -0.48 -8.88 -41.08
N PRO A 226 -0.66 -9.93 -41.90
CA PRO A 226 -1.64 -9.94 -43.00
C PRO A 226 -3.08 -9.71 -42.52
N ALA A 227 -3.46 -10.26 -41.36
CA ALA A 227 -4.79 -10.11 -40.79
C ALA A 227 -5.13 -8.65 -40.44
N GLY A 228 -4.14 -7.88 -39.96
CA GLY A 228 -4.31 -6.43 -39.73
C GLY A 228 -4.53 -5.65 -41.02
N LYS A 229 -3.85 -6.04 -42.11
CA LYS A 229 -4.03 -5.40 -43.43
C LYS A 229 -5.39 -5.72 -44.05
N ASP A 230 -5.87 -6.95 -43.93
CA ASP A 230 -7.16 -7.37 -44.47
C ASP A 230 -8.33 -6.72 -43.71
N ALA A 231 -8.22 -6.57 -42.40
CA ALA A 231 -9.19 -5.84 -41.58
C ALA A 231 -9.26 -4.34 -41.95
N ILE A 232 -8.12 -3.71 -42.21
CA ILE A 232 -8.06 -2.31 -42.69
C ILE A 232 -8.66 -2.19 -44.10
N ALA A 233 -8.42 -3.16 -44.99
CA ALA A 233 -8.94 -3.14 -46.35
C ALA A 233 -10.47 -3.35 -46.42
N GLN A 234 -11.03 -4.20 -45.55
CA GLN A 234 -12.47 -4.48 -45.53
C GLN A 234 -13.31 -3.41 -44.82
N ALA A 235 -12.73 -2.63 -43.90
CA ALA A 235 -13.47 -1.65 -43.11
C ALA A 235 -13.98 -0.42 -43.92
N GLY A 236 -13.42 -0.17 -45.10
CA GLY A 236 -13.79 1.00 -45.92
C GLY A 236 -13.63 2.35 -45.20
N PRO A 237 -13.99 3.48 -45.84
CA PRO A 237 -13.74 4.81 -45.30
C PRO A 237 -14.55 5.21 -44.05
N LEU A 238 -15.49 4.37 -43.59
CA LEU A 238 -16.40 4.67 -42.47
C LEU A 238 -16.40 3.62 -41.33
N GLY A 239 -15.63 2.53 -41.41
CA GLY A 239 -15.82 1.37 -40.52
C GLY A 239 -14.69 1.01 -39.54
N ILE A 240 -13.67 1.85 -39.36
CA ILE A 240 -12.46 1.48 -38.60
C ILE A 240 -12.75 1.32 -37.08
N THR A 241 -13.70 2.09 -36.55
CA THR A 241 -14.07 2.04 -35.12
C THR A 241 -14.76 0.73 -34.73
N ALA A 242 -15.59 0.15 -35.61
CA ALA A 242 -16.27 -1.12 -35.37
C ALA A 242 -15.30 -2.33 -35.42
N ALA A 243 -14.29 -2.26 -36.29
CA ALA A 243 -13.26 -3.30 -36.38
C ALA A 243 -12.35 -3.33 -35.13
N ALA A 244 -11.95 -2.16 -34.62
CA ALA A 244 -11.14 -2.05 -33.40
C ALA A 244 -11.89 -2.55 -32.14
N ILE A 245 -13.21 -2.32 -32.08
CA ILE A 245 -14.08 -2.81 -30.99
C ILE A 245 -14.26 -4.34 -31.10
N THR A 246 -14.41 -4.89 -32.30
CA THR A 246 -14.60 -6.34 -32.51
C THR A 246 -13.37 -7.15 -32.12
N VAL A 247 -12.16 -6.63 -32.39
CA VAL A 247 -10.89 -7.27 -31.96
C VAL A 247 -10.71 -7.18 -30.44
N ARG A 248 -11.15 -6.08 -29.80
CA ARG A 248 -11.10 -5.94 -28.33
C ARG A 248 -12.11 -6.84 -27.59
N LEU A 249 -13.29 -7.08 -28.18
CA LEU A 249 -14.32 -7.94 -27.55
C LEU A 249 -13.98 -9.43 -27.61
N PHE A 250 -13.15 -9.87 -28.56
CA PHE A 250 -12.73 -11.27 -28.65
C PHE A 250 -11.77 -11.68 -27.51
N ASP A 251 -11.05 -10.72 -26.93
CA ASP A 251 -10.07 -10.97 -25.87
C ASP A 251 -10.72 -11.16 -24.48
N CYS A 252 -11.93 -10.61 -24.26
CA CYS A 252 -12.65 -10.67 -22.99
C CYS A 252 -13.27 -12.04 -22.65
N ARG A 253 -13.35 -12.99 -23.60
CA ARG A 253 -13.85 -14.36 -23.32
C ARG A 253 -12.80 -15.29 -22.71
N SER A 254 -11.52 -14.89 -22.64
CA SER A 254 -10.42 -15.76 -22.23
C SER A 254 -10.08 -15.74 -20.72
N GLY A 255 -10.75 -14.91 -19.91
CA GLY A 255 -10.61 -14.93 -18.45
C GLY A 255 -9.25 -14.49 -17.89
N ALA A 256 -8.38 -13.86 -18.68
CA ALA A 256 -7.12 -13.29 -18.20
C ALA A 256 -7.25 -11.76 -17.98
N PRO A 257 -6.77 -11.20 -16.86
CA PRO A 257 -6.83 -9.75 -16.63
C PRO A 257 -5.84 -9.02 -17.54
N PRO A 258 -6.23 -7.86 -18.13
CA PRO A 258 -5.36 -7.10 -19.02
C PRO A 258 -4.17 -6.54 -18.23
N ARG A 259 -2.96 -6.98 -18.57
CA ARG A 259 -1.73 -6.29 -18.20
C ARG A 259 -1.65 -5.06 -19.12
N HIS A 260 -1.69 -3.87 -18.53
CA HIS A 260 -1.54 -2.55 -19.16
C HIS A 260 -2.82 -1.85 -19.67
N ALA A 261 -3.86 -1.74 -18.83
CA ALA A 261 -4.78 -0.61 -18.94
C ALA A 261 -4.16 0.63 -18.27
N GLY A 262 -3.73 1.60 -19.07
CA GLY A 262 -3.12 2.83 -18.60
C GLY A 262 -4.12 3.72 -17.87
N ILE A 263 -3.90 3.93 -16.56
CA ILE A 263 -4.59 4.95 -15.76
C ILE A 263 -4.25 6.35 -16.32
N PRO A 264 -5.21 7.29 -16.42
CA PRO A 264 -4.94 8.66 -16.86
C PRO A 264 -3.87 9.34 -15.98
N ARG A 265 -2.73 9.70 -16.58
CA ARG A 265 -1.53 10.27 -15.93
C ARG A 265 -1.67 11.71 -15.40
N ARG A 266 -2.88 12.24 -15.23
CA ARG A 266 -3.11 13.63 -14.76
C ARG A 266 -3.79 13.68 -13.39
N LEU A 267 -3.13 13.09 -12.40
CA LEU A 267 -3.23 13.57 -11.03
C LEU A 267 -1.82 14.04 -10.66
N THR A 268 -1.74 15.23 -10.08
CA THR A 268 -0.55 16.07 -9.92
C THR A 268 0.59 15.34 -9.21
N ARG A 269 1.44 14.67 -9.99
CA ARG A 269 2.72 14.14 -9.49
C ARG A 269 3.67 15.32 -9.41
N GLN A 270 4.12 15.60 -8.19
CA GLN A 270 5.05 16.68 -7.94
C GLN A 270 6.45 16.30 -8.47
N ASP A 271 7.20 17.29 -8.96
CA ASP A 271 8.55 17.08 -9.45
C ASP A 271 9.46 16.75 -8.25
N PRO A 272 10.21 15.63 -8.28
CA PRO A 272 11.13 15.27 -7.22
C PRO A 272 12.13 16.37 -6.87
N THR A 273 12.51 17.22 -7.83
CA THR A 273 13.44 18.33 -7.60
C THR A 273 12.91 19.42 -6.67
N GLU A 274 11.58 19.52 -6.51
CA GLU A 274 10.95 20.52 -5.64
C GLU A 274 10.77 20.03 -4.19
N ILE A 275 10.87 18.72 -3.95
CA ILE A 275 10.46 18.08 -2.69
C ILE A 275 11.58 17.28 -2.04
N LEU A 276 12.46 16.68 -2.84
CA LEU A 276 13.53 15.85 -2.34
C LEU A 276 14.75 16.72 -2.01
N ASP A 277 15.17 16.65 -0.75
CA ASP A 277 16.45 17.16 -0.30
C ASP A 277 17.52 16.06 -0.41
N VAL A 278 18.72 16.43 -0.88
CA VAL A 278 19.83 15.49 -1.12
C VAL A 278 20.31 14.83 0.17
N ASP A 279 20.32 15.56 1.28
CA ASP A 279 20.77 15.03 2.56
C ASP A 279 19.72 14.11 3.16
N ASP A 280 18.42 14.47 3.07
CA ASP A 280 17.32 13.61 3.50
C ASP A 280 17.28 12.28 2.73
N VAL A 281 17.38 12.33 1.39
CA VAL A 281 17.39 11.11 0.57
C VAL A 281 18.64 10.28 0.85
N ARG A 282 19.81 10.91 1.07
CA ARG A 282 21.03 10.19 1.44
C ARG A 282 20.86 9.45 2.78
N ASP A 283 20.27 10.09 3.78
CA ASP A 283 20.00 9.48 5.09
C ASP A 283 18.99 8.32 4.98
N LEU A 284 17.94 8.46 4.16
CA LEU A 284 16.97 7.40 3.88
C LEU A 284 17.64 6.20 3.21
N LEU A 285 18.46 6.44 2.17
CA LEU A 285 19.19 5.38 1.48
C LEU A 285 20.20 4.70 2.42
N ALA A 286 20.91 5.45 3.26
CA ALA A 286 21.86 4.92 4.25
C ALA A 286 21.18 4.06 5.33
N THR A 287 19.88 4.28 5.59
CA THR A 287 19.07 3.46 6.51
C THR A 287 18.34 2.30 5.81
N GLY A 288 18.45 2.18 4.49
CA GLY A 288 17.94 1.05 3.73
C GLY A 288 16.63 1.17 3.02
N TRP A 289 16.14 2.39 2.95
CA TRP A 289 15.00 2.66 2.11
C TRP A 289 15.39 2.47 0.65
N ARG A 290 14.52 1.81 -0.11
CA ARG A 290 14.68 1.74 -1.57
C ARG A 290 14.07 2.98 -2.18
N THR A 291 14.49 3.32 -3.40
CA THR A 291 13.97 4.46 -4.16
C THR A 291 12.45 4.40 -4.31
N VAL A 292 11.87 3.19 -4.46
CA VAL A 292 10.41 3.03 -4.53
C VAL A 292 9.70 3.41 -3.23
N ASP A 293 10.32 3.12 -2.09
CA ASP A 293 9.76 3.42 -0.77
C ASP A 293 9.90 4.93 -0.48
N ILE A 294 11.01 5.54 -0.92
CA ILE A 294 11.23 7.00 -0.90
C ILE A 294 10.23 7.71 -1.81
N ALA A 295 9.98 7.19 -3.01
CA ALA A 295 9.02 7.77 -3.93
C ALA A 295 7.59 7.77 -3.35
N ALA A 296 7.20 6.66 -2.73
CA ALA A 296 5.92 6.56 -2.03
C ALA A 296 5.83 7.54 -0.85
N LEU A 297 6.90 7.68 -0.07
CA LEU A 297 6.96 8.59 1.08
C LEU A 297 6.75 10.07 0.69
N HIS A 298 7.28 10.46 -0.48
CA HIS A 298 7.23 11.84 -0.97
C HIS A 298 6.14 12.06 -2.05
N ALA A 299 5.29 11.05 -2.29
CA ALA A 299 4.26 11.07 -3.34
C ALA A 299 4.80 11.42 -4.75
N THR A 300 6.03 11.02 -5.04
CA THR A 300 6.69 11.23 -6.33
C THR A 300 6.59 9.97 -7.21
N ASP A 301 6.85 10.15 -8.50
CA ASP A 301 6.98 9.02 -9.42
C ASP A 301 8.25 8.20 -9.10
N PRO A 302 8.17 6.85 -9.02
CA PRO A 302 9.33 6.01 -8.72
C PRO A 302 10.47 6.16 -9.74
N ASP A 303 10.16 6.27 -11.04
CA ASP A 303 11.18 6.41 -12.08
C ASP A 303 11.80 7.81 -12.08
N ALA A 304 11.02 8.84 -11.72
CA ALA A 304 11.54 10.19 -11.52
C ALA A 304 12.46 10.27 -10.29
N THR A 305 12.07 9.65 -9.18
CA THR A 305 12.86 9.54 -7.95
C THR A 305 14.16 8.79 -8.22
N ARG A 306 14.12 7.69 -8.99
CA ARG A 306 15.31 6.94 -9.38
C ARG A 306 16.28 7.77 -10.21
N ARG A 307 15.78 8.43 -11.26
CA ARG A 307 16.62 9.32 -12.09
C ARG A 307 17.21 10.47 -11.28
N TRP A 308 16.49 10.96 -10.27
CA TRP A 308 16.99 11.99 -9.36
C TRP A 308 18.12 11.45 -8.48
N VAL A 309 17.93 10.28 -7.86
CA VAL A 309 18.95 9.57 -7.06
C VAL A 309 20.23 9.34 -7.87
N ASP A 310 20.09 8.82 -9.10
CA ASP A 310 21.19 8.57 -10.03
C ASP A 310 21.94 9.87 -10.39
N ARG A 311 21.20 10.96 -10.69
CA ARG A 311 21.76 12.28 -11.06
C ARG A 311 22.59 12.89 -9.94
N HIS A 312 22.21 12.66 -8.68
CA HIS A 312 22.91 13.17 -7.50
C HIS A 312 24.04 12.26 -7.02
N GLY A 313 24.37 11.20 -7.77
CA GLY A 313 25.43 10.25 -7.41
C GLY A 313 25.11 9.49 -6.12
N LEU A 314 23.84 9.41 -5.75
CA LEU A 314 23.38 8.61 -4.63
C LEU A 314 23.16 7.20 -5.15
N SER A 315 23.81 6.22 -4.54
CA SER A 315 23.50 4.82 -4.79
C SER A 315 22.54 4.34 -3.71
N GLU A 316 21.53 3.56 -4.07
CA GLU A 316 20.86 2.68 -3.11
C GLU A 316 21.92 1.81 -2.46
N GLN A 317 22.33 2.18 -1.24
CA GLN A 317 23.00 1.25 -0.38
C GLN A 317 21.92 0.24 -0.01
N THR A 318 21.91 -0.90 -0.68
CA THR A 318 21.10 -2.02 -0.22
C THR A 318 21.71 -2.47 1.11
N PRO A 319 21.21 -2.02 2.27
CA PRO A 319 21.93 -2.25 3.50
C PRO A 319 21.76 -3.71 3.85
N GLY A 320 22.86 -4.33 4.23
CA GLY A 320 22.85 -5.70 4.70
C GLY A 320 22.78 -6.76 3.61
N LEU A 321 22.61 -6.42 2.33
CA LEU A 321 23.05 -7.34 1.28
C LEU A 321 24.58 -7.21 1.20
N ARG A 322 25.28 -7.91 2.13
CA ARG A 322 26.44 -8.68 1.69
C ARG A 322 26.00 -9.27 0.36
N ARG A 323 26.69 -8.97 -0.73
CA ARG A 323 26.26 -9.48 -2.03
C ARG A 323 26.05 -10.96 -1.78
N TYR A 324 24.92 -11.54 -2.15
CA TYR A 324 24.70 -12.95 -1.81
C TYR A 324 25.87 -13.81 -2.29
N THR A 325 26.65 -13.35 -3.27
CA THR A 325 27.93 -13.91 -3.71
C THR A 325 29.01 -14.03 -2.62
N ASP A 326 29.00 -13.17 -1.61
CA ASP A 326 29.95 -13.13 -0.50
C ASP A 326 29.54 -14.09 0.63
N VAL A 327 28.25 -14.46 0.70
CA VAL A 327 27.70 -15.40 1.69
C VAL A 327 27.54 -16.80 1.09
N LEU A 328 27.14 -16.88 -0.18
CA LEU A 328 26.89 -18.09 -0.93
C LEU A 328 28.22 -18.69 -1.40
N THR A 329 29.05 -19.13 -0.45
CA THR A 329 30.27 -19.89 -0.73
C THR A 329 29.96 -21.38 -0.87
N PRO A 330 30.84 -22.18 -1.50
CA PRO A 330 30.67 -23.63 -1.57
C PRO A 330 30.59 -24.28 -0.18
N GLU A 331 31.38 -23.78 0.78
CA GLU A 331 31.41 -24.26 2.16
C GLU A 331 30.08 -24.00 2.86
N PHE A 332 29.53 -22.78 2.72
CA PHE A 332 28.21 -22.43 3.25
C PHE A 332 27.12 -23.34 2.68
N LEU A 333 27.13 -23.59 1.36
CA LEU A 333 26.14 -24.47 0.76
C LEU A 333 26.30 -25.93 1.18
N ALA A 334 27.53 -26.42 1.32
CA ALA A 334 27.79 -27.79 1.77
C ALA A 334 27.33 -27.99 3.21
N GLU A 335 27.65 -27.04 4.10
CA GLU A 335 27.18 -27.04 5.49
C GLU A 335 25.65 -26.96 5.54
N ARG A 336 25.05 -26.02 4.80
CA ARG A 336 23.61 -25.82 4.86
C ARG A 336 22.82 -26.96 4.26
N PHE A 337 23.31 -27.58 3.18
CA PHE A 337 22.68 -28.76 2.58
C PHE A 337 23.03 -30.07 3.28
N ALA A 338 23.90 -30.08 4.28
CA ALA A 338 24.04 -31.22 5.19
C ALA A 338 22.82 -31.36 6.12
N ASP A 339 22.06 -30.28 6.33
CA ASP A 339 20.75 -30.33 6.98
C ASP A 339 19.72 -30.89 5.98
N PRO A 340 19.09 -32.05 6.27
CA PRO A 340 18.13 -32.69 5.37
C PRO A 340 16.86 -31.85 5.15
N THR A 341 16.59 -30.87 6.02
CA THR A 341 15.46 -29.96 5.88
C THR A 341 15.76 -28.78 4.98
N ALA A 342 17.04 -28.53 4.66
CA ALA A 342 17.44 -27.40 3.84
C ALA A 342 17.09 -27.63 2.37
N SER A 343 16.25 -26.73 1.83
CA SER A 343 15.89 -26.71 0.42
C SER A 343 16.54 -25.52 -0.27
N TYR A 344 16.66 -25.57 -1.60
CA TYR A 344 17.10 -24.40 -2.37
C TYR A 344 16.28 -23.13 -2.09
N ALA A 345 15.00 -23.27 -1.73
CA ALA A 345 14.14 -22.14 -1.44
C ALA A 345 14.42 -21.55 -0.04
N SER A 346 14.62 -22.40 0.97
CA SER A 346 14.94 -21.93 2.33
C SER A 346 16.31 -21.25 2.35
N VAL A 347 17.32 -21.84 1.71
CA VAL A 347 18.66 -21.24 1.60
C VAL A 347 18.61 -19.90 0.84
N ALA A 348 17.80 -19.82 -0.22
CA ALA A 348 17.63 -18.58 -0.98
C ALA A 348 16.99 -17.46 -0.15
N ALA A 349 15.98 -17.78 0.67
CA ALA A 349 15.37 -16.83 1.58
C ALA A 349 16.35 -16.37 2.67
N GLU A 350 17.13 -17.31 3.23
CA GLU A 350 18.14 -17.06 4.26
C GLU A 350 19.21 -16.06 3.79
N VAL A 351 19.73 -16.25 2.58
CA VAL A 351 20.82 -15.42 2.03
C VAL A 351 20.34 -14.21 1.21
N GLY A 352 19.02 -14.00 1.11
CA GLY A 352 18.43 -12.93 0.30
C GLY A 352 18.72 -13.05 -1.20
N ALA A 353 18.88 -14.28 -1.72
CA ALA A 353 19.15 -14.55 -3.13
C ALA A 353 17.92 -15.08 -3.87
N ALA A 354 17.92 -14.96 -5.20
CA ALA A 354 16.95 -15.69 -6.01
C ALA A 354 17.25 -17.21 -5.96
N ARG A 355 16.21 -18.04 -5.80
CA ARG A 355 16.32 -19.52 -5.81
C ARG A 355 17.12 -20.06 -7.01
N LYS A 356 16.93 -19.49 -8.21
CA LYS A 356 17.68 -19.88 -9.42
C LYS A 356 19.19 -19.62 -9.29
N SER A 357 19.60 -18.59 -8.57
CA SER A 357 21.01 -18.27 -8.32
C SER A 357 21.64 -19.33 -7.42
N VAL A 358 20.96 -19.72 -6.33
CA VAL A 358 21.42 -20.80 -5.44
C VAL A 358 21.55 -22.12 -6.19
N ILE A 359 20.55 -22.52 -6.99
CA ILE A 359 20.60 -23.75 -7.80
C ILE A 359 21.79 -23.73 -8.77
N ARG A 360 21.98 -22.62 -9.50
CA ARG A 360 23.06 -22.50 -10.48
C ARG A 360 24.42 -22.58 -9.80
N TYR A 361 24.57 -21.93 -8.65
CA TYR A 361 25.82 -21.92 -7.89
C TYR A 361 26.12 -23.30 -7.29
N ALA A 362 25.15 -23.93 -6.63
CA ALA A 362 25.27 -25.28 -6.08
C ALA A 362 25.69 -26.29 -7.16
N ARG A 363 25.01 -26.28 -8.32
CA ARG A 363 25.36 -27.13 -9.47
C ARG A 363 26.77 -26.90 -9.99
N ARG A 364 27.21 -25.64 -10.06
CA ARG A 364 28.57 -25.30 -10.51
C ARG A 364 29.64 -25.93 -9.62
N HIS A 365 29.36 -26.08 -8.33
CA HIS A 365 30.28 -26.64 -7.34
C HIS A 365 30.00 -28.11 -7.02
N GLY A 366 29.09 -28.78 -7.76
CA GLY A 366 28.75 -30.18 -7.52
C GLY A 366 28.03 -30.43 -6.19
N ILE A 367 27.42 -29.41 -5.61
CA ILE A 367 26.70 -29.50 -4.34
C ILE A 367 25.23 -29.78 -4.64
N THR A 368 24.71 -30.88 -4.13
CA THR A 368 23.30 -31.25 -4.20
C THR A 368 22.71 -31.29 -2.80
N PRO A 369 21.49 -30.75 -2.58
CA PRO A 369 20.76 -30.97 -1.35
C PRO A 369 20.62 -32.45 -1.07
N THR A 370 20.76 -32.85 0.19
CA THR A 370 20.45 -34.20 0.62
C THR A 370 19.01 -34.52 0.22
N THR A 371 18.83 -35.60 -0.53
CA THR A 371 17.49 -36.03 -0.94
C THR A 371 16.87 -36.86 0.16
N TRP A 372 15.54 -36.95 0.20
CA TRP A 372 14.87 -37.83 1.16
C TRP A 372 15.28 -39.30 1.03
N ALA A 373 15.72 -39.74 -0.15
CA ALA A 373 16.26 -41.09 -0.33
C ALA A 373 17.56 -41.30 0.46
N ASP A 374 18.38 -40.25 0.61
CA ASP A 374 19.63 -40.31 1.37
C ASP A 374 19.38 -40.25 2.89
N VAL A 375 18.25 -39.66 3.32
CA VAL A 375 17.87 -39.53 4.73
C VAL A 375 17.09 -40.77 5.20
N LEU A 376 16.08 -41.16 4.43
CA LEU A 376 15.15 -42.25 4.72
C LEU A 376 15.72 -43.59 4.24
N THR A 377 16.97 -43.86 4.63
CA THR A 377 17.62 -45.14 4.34
C THR A 377 16.89 -46.29 5.06
N PRO A 378 16.91 -47.52 4.52
CA PRO A 378 16.33 -48.68 5.18
C PRO A 378 16.80 -48.83 6.64
N GLN A 379 18.10 -48.71 6.88
CA GLN A 379 18.68 -48.84 8.22
C GLN A 379 18.20 -47.75 9.18
N PHE A 380 18.00 -46.52 8.68
CA PHE A 380 17.45 -45.42 9.49
C PHE A 380 15.99 -45.69 9.86
N LEU A 381 15.17 -46.07 8.88
CA LEU A 381 13.75 -46.32 9.07
C LEU A 381 13.50 -47.51 10.00
N THR A 382 14.18 -48.64 9.81
CA THR A 382 14.10 -49.80 10.72
C THR A 382 14.40 -49.38 12.16
N ARG A 383 15.48 -48.61 12.39
CA ARG A 383 15.82 -48.12 13.74
C ARG A 383 14.74 -47.22 14.35
N MET A 384 14.09 -46.38 13.55
CA MET A 384 13.00 -45.52 14.05
C MET A 384 11.75 -46.34 14.38
N VAL A 385 11.42 -47.33 13.56
CA VAL A 385 10.30 -48.25 13.80
C VAL A 385 10.55 -49.12 15.03
N ASP A 386 11.76 -49.67 15.18
CA ASP A 386 12.17 -50.44 16.37
C ASP A 386 12.12 -49.59 17.65
N ALA A 387 12.36 -48.29 17.53
CA ALA A 387 12.19 -47.33 18.62
C ALA A 387 10.72 -46.95 18.89
N GLY A 388 9.77 -47.53 18.16
CA GLY A 388 8.32 -47.32 18.31
C GLY A 388 7.80 -46.01 17.72
N LEU A 389 8.57 -45.33 16.85
CA LEU A 389 8.11 -44.09 16.22
C LEU A 389 7.09 -44.38 15.11
N SER A 390 6.00 -43.61 15.09
CA SER A 390 5.04 -43.68 13.99
C SER A 390 5.57 -43.00 12.73
N ALA A 391 4.98 -43.29 11.56
CA ALA A 391 5.31 -42.60 10.31
C ALA A 391 5.15 -41.08 10.42
N THR A 392 4.19 -40.61 11.23
CA THR A 392 3.99 -39.18 11.51
C THR A 392 5.15 -38.59 12.32
N ASP A 393 5.65 -39.30 13.32
CA ASP A 393 6.77 -38.84 14.14
C ASP A 393 8.08 -38.83 13.34
N ILE A 394 8.28 -39.83 12.50
CA ILE A 394 9.42 -39.88 11.57
C ILE A 394 9.36 -38.72 10.57
N ALA A 395 8.17 -38.42 10.03
CA ALA A 395 7.96 -37.29 9.13
C ALA A 395 8.26 -35.96 9.83
N ALA A 396 7.75 -35.76 11.06
CA ALA A 396 8.05 -34.56 11.84
C ALA A 396 9.54 -34.41 12.17
N LYS A 397 10.21 -35.53 12.51
CA LYS A 397 11.63 -35.55 12.86
C LYS A 397 12.56 -35.31 11.68
N THR A 398 12.19 -35.81 10.50
CA THR A 398 13.02 -35.70 9.29
C THR A 398 12.69 -34.46 8.47
N GLY A 399 11.47 -33.93 8.58
CA GLY A 399 10.94 -32.90 7.70
C GLY A 399 10.35 -33.44 6.39
N ALA A 400 10.34 -34.78 6.20
CA ALA A 400 9.69 -35.41 5.07
C ALA A 400 8.16 -35.37 5.18
N SER A 401 7.44 -35.44 4.07
CA SER A 401 5.99 -35.65 4.13
C SER A 401 5.68 -37.04 4.67
N ARG A 402 4.59 -37.18 5.44
CA ARG A 402 4.11 -38.48 5.93
C ARG A 402 3.96 -39.50 4.81
N SER A 403 3.36 -39.11 3.68
CA SER A 403 3.21 -39.97 2.49
C SER A 403 4.55 -40.44 1.89
N THR A 404 5.62 -39.64 2.03
CA THR A 404 6.97 -40.04 1.59
C THR A 404 7.52 -41.09 2.54
N VAL A 405 7.39 -40.88 3.86
CA VAL A 405 7.82 -41.86 4.86
C VAL A 405 7.06 -43.18 4.70
N GLU A 406 5.72 -43.16 4.59
CA GLU A 406 4.89 -44.36 4.42
C GLU A 406 5.28 -45.17 3.19
N ARG A 407 5.55 -44.50 2.06
CA ARG A 407 6.03 -45.16 0.84
C ARG A 407 7.41 -45.81 1.02
N HIS A 408 8.32 -45.17 1.74
CA HIS A 408 9.63 -45.77 2.03
C HIS A 408 9.54 -46.91 3.04
N LEU A 409 8.61 -46.83 4.02
CA LEU A 409 8.34 -47.92 4.94
C LEU A 409 7.74 -49.14 4.22
N ALA A 410 6.78 -48.93 3.32
CA ALA A 410 6.20 -50.01 2.52
C ALA A 410 7.26 -50.75 1.68
N ALA A 411 8.27 -50.03 1.18
CA ALA A 411 9.39 -50.63 0.44
C ALA A 411 10.38 -51.43 1.32
N LEU A 412 10.21 -51.47 2.65
CA LEU A 412 10.97 -52.35 3.55
C LEU A 412 10.29 -53.69 3.77
N ASP A 413 8.98 -53.76 3.53
CA ASP A 413 8.17 -54.97 3.68
C ASP A 413 8.21 -55.86 2.43
N ASP A 414 8.63 -55.29 1.28
CA ASP A 414 8.90 -55.97 0.01
C ASP A 414 10.34 -56.55 -0.04
#